data_AF-A0A3P8N622-F1
#
_entry.id   AF-A0A3P8N622-F1
#
_cell.length_a   1.000
_cell.length_b   1.000
_cell.length_c   1.000
_cell.angle_alpha   90.00
_cell.angle_beta   90.00
_cell.angle_gamma   90.00
#
_symmetry.space_group_name_H-M   'P 1'
#
loop_
_entity.id
_entity.type
_entity.pdbx_description
1 polymer ?
#
loop_
_entity_poly.entity_id
_entity_poly.type
_entity_poly.pdbx_seq_one_letter_code
_entity_poly.pdbx_strand_id
1 'polypeptide(L)'
;MNIIWLCLPAALLVTSALSVQMTDIRNLRVSPGFNQSIAGVMLVTSLNELNQPEYAFNASEARRLCWSFGLNIASKAQVQKALSRGLETCRFGWIDEHFAVIPRIHPISSCGRNKSGLVPWRASVKQKFDVFCFNETDAAIQRMDEVTDSPLKSTRGVGHTHHTTTPPSTSSSSTPETLDSEIEPARFASSSQSFTAEDVALRSQT
;
A
#
# COMPACT_ATOMS: atom_id res chain seq x y z
N MET A 1 -5.78 -63.19 47.48
CA MET A 1 -4.88 -63.15 46.32
C MET A 1 -5.53 -62.29 45.25
N ASN A 2 -4.78 -61.34 44.70
CA ASN A 2 -5.05 -60.52 43.52
C ASN A 2 -5.73 -59.15 43.71
N ILE A 3 -4.80 -58.20 43.79
CA ILE A 3 -4.85 -56.75 43.59
C ILE A 3 -5.34 -56.44 42.17
N ILE A 4 -6.28 -55.51 42.03
CA ILE A 4 -6.45 -54.72 40.80
C ILE A 4 -6.37 -53.25 41.21
N TRP A 5 -5.14 -52.74 41.18
CA TRP A 5 -4.87 -51.31 41.27
C TRP A 5 -5.23 -50.72 39.90
N LEU A 6 -6.39 -50.08 39.80
CA LEU A 6 -6.73 -49.26 38.64
C LEU A 6 -5.81 -48.04 38.67
N CYS A 7 -4.71 -48.11 37.92
CA CYS A 7 -3.91 -46.96 37.57
C CYS A 7 -4.82 -45.94 36.88
N LEU A 8 -5.22 -44.88 37.60
CA LEU A 8 -5.70 -43.65 36.98
C LEU A 8 -4.52 -43.09 36.17
N PRO A 9 -4.59 -43.03 34.82
CA PRO A 9 -3.61 -42.27 34.10
C PRO A 9 -3.96 -40.80 34.35
N ALA A 10 -3.19 -40.15 35.22
CA ALA A 10 -3.05 -38.71 35.24
C ALA A 10 -2.37 -38.29 33.93
N ALA A 11 -3.11 -38.35 32.82
CA ALA A 11 -2.73 -37.76 31.56
C ALA A 11 -2.86 -36.24 31.75
N LEU A 12 -1.76 -35.66 32.24
CA LEU A 12 -1.52 -34.23 32.22
C LEU A 12 -1.77 -33.73 30.80
N LEU A 13 -2.90 -33.06 30.60
CA LEU A 13 -3.09 -32.16 29.48
C LEU A 13 -2.05 -31.06 29.66
N VAL A 14 -0.86 -31.27 29.10
CA VAL A 14 0.07 -30.19 28.79
C VAL A 14 -0.63 -29.41 27.68
N THR A 15 -1.57 -28.55 28.07
CA THR A 15 -2.01 -27.46 27.20
C THR A 15 -0.75 -26.63 27.02
N SER A 16 -0.04 -26.87 25.93
CA SER A 16 1.02 -26.00 25.49
C SER A 16 0.40 -24.63 25.41
N ALA A 17 0.69 -23.79 26.41
CA ALA A 17 0.53 -22.37 26.31
C ALA A 17 1.49 -21.94 25.20
N LEU A 18 1.03 -22.07 23.95
CA LEU A 18 1.37 -21.10 22.94
C LEU A 18 0.80 -19.81 23.51
N SER A 19 1.60 -19.15 24.33
CA SER A 19 1.50 -17.72 24.55
C SER A 19 1.68 -17.11 23.16
N VAL A 20 0.59 -17.12 22.40
CA VAL A 20 0.36 -16.14 21.35
C VAL A 20 0.58 -14.85 22.09
N GLN A 21 1.76 -14.26 21.92
CA GLN A 21 2.04 -12.92 22.37
C GLN A 21 1.04 -12.07 21.61
N MET A 22 -0.14 -11.92 22.21
CA MET A 22 -1.20 -11.06 21.75
C MET A 22 -0.63 -9.68 21.98
N THR A 23 -0.05 -9.11 20.92
CA THR A 23 0.30 -7.70 20.88
C THR A 23 -0.86 -6.93 21.48
N ASP A 24 -0.61 -6.16 22.53
CA ASP A 24 -1.66 -5.43 23.24
C ASP A 24 -2.36 -4.49 22.26
N ILE A 25 -3.54 -4.90 21.82
CA ILE A 25 -4.35 -4.20 20.81
C ILE A 25 -4.75 -2.80 21.31
N ARG A 26 -4.60 -2.52 22.62
CA ARG A 26 -4.96 -1.26 23.25
C ARG A 26 -4.09 -0.08 22.82
N ASN A 27 -2.86 -0.32 22.37
CA ASN A 27 -1.89 0.74 22.05
C ASN A 27 -1.54 0.77 20.55
N LEU A 28 -2.55 0.91 19.70
CA LEU A 28 -2.38 0.94 18.25
C LEU A 28 -2.94 2.24 17.66
N ARG A 29 -2.18 2.81 16.73
CA ARG A 29 -2.61 3.89 15.85
C ARG A 29 -2.88 3.34 14.46
N VAL A 30 -4.05 3.64 13.91
CA VAL A 30 -4.39 3.35 12.51
C VAL A 30 -4.31 4.63 11.68
N SER A 31 -3.83 4.53 10.44
CA SER A 31 -3.74 5.65 9.50
C SER A 31 -4.12 5.24 8.07
N PRO A 32 -5.06 5.93 7.41
CA PRO A 32 -5.84 7.06 7.94
C PRO A 32 -6.86 6.59 9.00
N GLY A 33 -7.03 7.34 10.10
CA GLY A 33 -8.13 7.23 11.07
C GLY A 33 -8.56 5.83 11.55
N PHE A 34 -9.68 5.77 12.27
CA PHE A 34 -10.40 4.51 12.51
C PHE A 34 -11.51 4.39 11.44
N ASN A 35 -11.71 3.20 10.86
CA ASN A 35 -12.63 2.96 9.74
C ASN A 35 -12.39 3.82 8.48
N GLN A 36 -11.15 4.29 8.29
CA GLN A 36 -10.74 4.95 7.06
C GLN A 36 -9.63 4.12 6.43
N SER A 37 -9.63 4.08 5.10
CA SER A 37 -8.61 3.38 4.32
C SER A 37 -8.46 4.06 2.96
N ILE A 38 -7.31 3.91 2.32
CA ILE A 38 -7.05 4.43 0.98
C ILE A 38 -6.91 3.24 0.04
N ALA A 39 -7.85 3.06 -0.88
CA ALA A 39 -7.99 1.84 -1.68
C ALA A 39 -8.05 0.56 -0.81
N GLY A 40 -8.68 0.63 0.36
CA GLY A 40 -8.72 -0.45 1.35
C GLY A 40 -7.44 -0.62 2.18
N VAL A 41 -6.38 0.16 1.94
CA VAL A 41 -5.12 0.05 2.70
C VAL A 41 -5.12 1.00 3.89
N MET A 42 -4.67 0.49 5.04
CA MET A 42 -4.41 1.26 6.27
C MET A 42 -3.07 0.84 6.89
N LEU A 43 -2.34 1.79 7.46
CA LEU A 43 -1.13 1.57 8.25
C LEU A 43 -1.51 1.40 9.72
N VAL A 44 -1.02 0.32 10.34
CA VAL A 44 -1.15 0.09 11.78
C VAL A 44 0.22 0.23 12.44
N THR A 45 0.32 1.13 13.41
CA THR A 45 1.54 1.50 14.13
C THR A 45 1.35 1.25 15.63
N SER A 46 2.35 0.68 16.31
CA SER A 46 2.32 0.51 17.77
C SER A 46 2.62 1.83 18.46
N LEU A 47 2.01 2.06 19.61
CA LEU A 47 2.31 3.17 20.50
C LEU A 47 2.98 2.64 21.77
N ASN A 48 4.02 3.33 22.23
CA ASN A 48 4.65 3.04 23.52
C ASN A 48 3.83 3.63 24.69
N GLU A 49 4.30 3.46 25.92
CA GLU A 49 3.66 3.98 27.13
C GLU A 49 3.51 5.52 27.15
N LEU A 50 4.33 6.22 26.37
CA LEU A 50 4.28 7.68 26.20
C LEU A 50 3.37 8.10 25.02
N ASN A 51 2.60 7.16 24.47
CA ASN A 51 1.75 7.36 23.30
C ASN A 51 2.53 7.78 22.04
N GLN A 52 3.79 7.36 21.92
CA GLN A 52 4.65 7.67 20.77
C GLN A 52 4.77 6.47 19.82
N PRO A 53 4.81 6.71 18.49
CA PRO A 53 4.99 5.65 17.49
C PRO A 53 6.27 4.83 17.66
N GLU A 54 6.14 3.50 17.74
CA GLU A 54 7.25 2.56 17.84
C GLU A 54 7.11 1.45 16.79
N TYR A 55 8.24 1.02 16.21
CA TYR A 55 8.28 -0.17 15.37
C TYR A 55 8.25 -1.43 16.26
N ALA A 56 7.12 -2.14 16.28
CA ALA A 56 6.91 -3.24 17.20
C ALA A 56 6.76 -4.63 16.55
N PHE A 57 6.42 -4.70 15.26
CA PHE A 57 5.98 -5.97 14.65
C PHE A 57 7.05 -6.57 13.75
N ASN A 58 7.42 -7.84 14.00
CA ASN A 58 8.10 -8.64 12.99
C ASN A 58 7.14 -9.09 11.87
N ALA A 59 7.65 -9.68 10.78
CA ALA A 59 6.81 -10.02 9.62
C ALA A 59 5.64 -10.98 9.96
N SER A 60 5.85 -11.92 10.89
CA SER A 60 4.81 -12.87 11.29
C SER A 60 3.77 -12.23 12.23
N GLU A 61 4.21 -11.40 13.16
CA GLU A 61 3.35 -10.60 14.03
C GLU A 61 2.50 -9.61 13.25
N ALA A 62 3.09 -8.94 12.26
CA ALA A 62 2.41 -8.02 11.36
C ALA A 62 1.23 -8.70 10.65
N ARG A 63 1.43 -9.89 10.07
CA ARG A 63 0.35 -10.67 9.45
C ARG A 63 -0.74 -11.06 10.45
N ARG A 64 -0.34 -11.58 11.63
CA ARG A 64 -1.28 -11.95 12.70
C ARG A 64 -2.09 -10.75 13.20
N LEU A 65 -1.49 -9.57 13.27
CA LEU A 65 -2.15 -8.34 13.68
C LEU A 65 -3.29 -7.98 12.72
N CYS A 66 -3.04 -7.94 11.41
CA CYS A 66 -4.11 -7.68 10.44
C CYS A 66 -5.23 -8.73 10.55
N TRP A 67 -4.90 -10.01 10.69
CA TRP A 67 -5.89 -11.07 10.87
C TRP A 67 -6.73 -10.92 12.13
N SER A 68 -6.15 -10.40 13.22
CA SER A 68 -6.90 -10.15 14.45
C SER A 68 -8.00 -9.08 14.29
N PHE A 69 -7.89 -8.24 13.26
CA PHE A 69 -8.92 -7.28 12.84
C PHE A 69 -9.84 -7.79 11.73
N GLY A 70 -9.73 -9.06 11.33
CA GLY A 70 -10.46 -9.60 10.18
C GLY A 70 -9.98 -9.04 8.84
N LEU A 71 -8.77 -8.47 8.80
CA LEU A 71 -8.16 -7.89 7.61
C LEU A 71 -7.03 -8.78 7.09
N ASN A 72 -6.61 -8.59 5.85
CA ASN A 72 -5.40 -9.22 5.33
C ASN A 72 -4.19 -8.29 5.46
N ILE A 73 -2.97 -8.82 5.50
CA ILE A 73 -1.79 -7.98 5.26
C ILE A 73 -1.82 -7.52 3.79
N ALA A 74 -1.55 -6.24 3.55
CA ALA A 74 -1.61 -5.69 2.20
C ALA A 74 -0.48 -6.22 1.34
N SER A 75 -0.79 -6.59 0.11
CA SER A 75 0.21 -6.88 -0.94
C SER A 75 0.85 -5.60 -1.47
N LYS A 76 2.00 -5.73 -2.11
CA LYS A 76 2.67 -4.64 -2.83
C LYS A 76 1.72 -3.94 -3.80
N ALA A 77 0.93 -4.71 -4.55
CA ALA A 77 0.00 -4.17 -5.55
C ALA A 77 -1.10 -3.30 -4.90
N GLN A 78 -1.63 -3.74 -3.76
CA GLN A 78 -2.63 -2.98 -3.00
C GLN A 78 -2.03 -1.68 -2.44
N VAL A 79 -0.84 -1.73 -1.83
CA VAL A 79 -0.18 -0.51 -1.32
C VAL A 79 0.17 0.44 -2.48
N GLN A 80 0.58 -0.08 -3.64
CA GLN A 80 0.83 0.74 -4.81
C GLN A 80 -0.43 1.42 -5.37
N LYS A 81 -1.58 0.71 -5.38
CA LYS A 81 -2.88 1.32 -5.73
C LYS A 81 -3.28 2.39 -4.71
N ALA A 82 -3.10 2.14 -3.42
CA ALA A 82 -3.35 3.12 -2.38
C ALA A 82 -2.47 4.37 -2.52
N LEU A 83 -1.18 4.19 -2.85
CA LEU A 83 -0.26 5.29 -3.14
C LEU A 83 -0.75 6.15 -4.31
N SER A 84 -1.25 5.53 -5.39
CA SER A 84 -1.84 6.27 -6.52
C SER A 84 -3.09 7.08 -6.15
N ARG A 85 -3.73 6.75 -5.02
CA ARG A 85 -4.89 7.45 -4.45
C ARG A 85 -4.53 8.34 -3.26
N GLY A 86 -3.26 8.66 -3.04
CA GLY A 86 -2.85 9.63 -2.02
C GLY A 86 -2.25 9.04 -0.75
N LEU A 87 -2.09 7.72 -0.64
CA LEU A 87 -1.40 7.13 0.53
C LEU A 87 0.08 7.52 0.52
N GLU A 88 0.52 8.34 1.48
CA GLU A 88 1.95 8.51 1.79
C GLU A 88 2.23 8.39 3.28
N THR A 89 3.41 7.88 3.63
CA THR A 89 3.88 7.77 5.01
C THR A 89 5.37 8.09 5.09
N CYS A 90 5.90 8.31 6.30
CA CYS A 90 7.34 8.31 6.57
C CYS A 90 7.71 7.14 7.52
N ARG A 91 7.00 6.02 7.36
CA ARG A 91 7.13 4.84 8.21
C ARG A 91 7.27 3.59 7.36
N PHE A 92 8.19 2.71 7.75
CA PHE A 92 8.33 1.39 7.16
C PHE A 92 7.16 0.51 7.62
N GLY A 93 6.44 -0.08 6.68
CA GLY A 93 5.37 -1.04 6.97
C GLY A 93 5.60 -2.36 6.24
N TRP A 94 5.39 -3.48 6.93
CA TRP A 94 5.37 -4.81 6.33
C TRP A 94 4.22 -4.95 5.32
N ILE A 95 4.50 -5.69 4.25
CA ILE A 95 3.54 -6.15 3.24
C ILE A 95 3.64 -7.67 3.09
N ASP A 96 2.68 -8.28 2.39
CA ASP A 96 2.52 -9.73 2.31
C ASP A 96 3.74 -10.46 1.71
N GLU A 97 4.49 -9.78 0.85
CA GLU A 97 5.69 -10.29 0.19
C GLU A 97 6.95 -10.35 1.11
N HIS A 98 6.79 -10.21 2.43
CA HIS A 98 7.85 -10.36 3.44
C HIS A 98 9.01 -9.36 3.31
N PHE A 99 8.73 -8.15 2.82
CA PHE A 99 9.62 -7.00 2.94
C PHE A 99 8.82 -5.77 3.38
N ALA A 100 9.50 -4.72 3.82
CA ALA A 100 8.85 -3.48 4.22
C ALA A 100 8.87 -2.46 3.08
N VAL A 101 7.94 -1.52 3.09
CA VAL A 101 7.86 -0.43 2.12
C VAL A 101 7.60 0.91 2.78
N ILE A 102 7.95 1.99 2.09
CA ILE A 102 7.50 3.36 2.38
C ILE A 102 6.83 3.92 1.13
N PRO A 103 5.50 4.13 1.12
CA PRO A 103 4.83 4.87 0.05
C PRO A 103 5.11 6.37 0.18
N ARG A 104 5.70 6.98 -0.84
CA ARG A 104 6.02 8.42 -0.90
C ARG A 104 5.43 9.04 -2.16
N ILE A 105 4.65 10.11 -2.01
CA ILE A 105 4.25 10.94 -3.16
C ILE A 105 5.33 12.00 -3.36
N HIS A 106 5.65 12.72 -2.28
CA HIS A 106 6.68 13.76 -2.30
C HIS A 106 8.02 13.24 -1.76
N PRO A 107 9.15 13.52 -2.44
CA PRO A 107 10.46 13.17 -1.94
C PRO A 107 10.80 14.08 -0.75
N ILE A 108 11.26 13.48 0.35
CA ILE A 108 11.71 14.20 1.55
C ILE A 108 13.04 13.59 1.96
N SER A 109 14.05 14.42 2.28
CA SER A 109 15.40 13.96 2.61
C SER A 109 15.44 12.99 3.81
N SER A 110 14.58 13.18 4.79
CA SER A 110 14.45 12.34 5.98
C SER A 110 13.61 11.07 5.79
N CYS A 111 12.94 10.89 4.65
CA CYS A 111 11.99 9.80 4.42
C CYS A 111 12.28 9.06 3.11
N GLY A 112 12.34 7.72 3.12
CA GLY A 112 12.44 6.93 1.88
C GLY A 112 13.67 7.23 1.01
N ARG A 113 14.77 7.72 1.62
CA ARG A 113 16.02 8.10 0.93
C ARG A 113 15.80 9.14 -0.19
N ASN A 114 14.92 10.12 0.05
CA ASN A 114 14.59 11.17 -0.92
C ASN A 114 14.01 10.63 -2.25
N LYS A 115 13.35 9.47 -2.22
CA LYS A 115 12.68 8.87 -3.38
C LYS A 115 11.16 9.00 -3.26
N SER A 116 10.50 9.16 -4.40
CA SER A 116 9.05 8.99 -4.55
C SER A 116 8.72 7.58 -5.04
N GLY A 117 7.44 7.22 -4.99
CA GLY A 117 6.94 5.90 -5.33
C GLY A 117 6.86 4.98 -4.11
N LEU A 118 6.67 3.68 -4.39
CA LEU A 118 6.66 2.66 -3.36
C LEU A 118 8.11 2.21 -3.10
N VAL A 119 8.77 2.81 -2.12
CA VAL A 119 10.18 2.59 -1.83
C VAL A 119 10.35 1.26 -1.09
N PRO A 120 11.02 0.23 -1.68
CA PRO A 120 11.20 -1.06 -1.03
C PRO A 120 12.34 -1.02 0.00
N TRP A 121 12.15 -1.77 1.09
CA TRP A 121 13.12 -1.96 2.15
C TRP A 121 13.22 -3.45 2.53
N ARG A 122 14.27 -4.11 2.05
CA ARG A 122 14.56 -5.51 2.40
C ARG A 122 15.30 -5.54 3.72
N ALA A 123 14.75 -6.25 4.70
CA ALA A 123 15.35 -6.48 6.00
C ALA A 123 15.09 -7.92 6.44
N SER A 124 15.75 -8.35 7.52
CA SER A 124 15.42 -9.61 8.18
C SER A 124 13.94 -9.65 8.58
N VAL A 125 13.28 -10.80 8.43
CA VAL A 125 11.88 -10.99 8.85
C VAL A 125 11.66 -10.80 10.36
N LYS A 126 12.73 -10.80 11.15
CA LYS A 126 12.73 -10.51 12.60
C LYS A 126 12.81 -9.02 12.92
N GLN A 127 13.16 -8.17 11.95
CA GLN A 127 13.19 -6.73 12.13
C GLN A 127 11.79 -6.23 12.49
N LYS A 128 11.71 -5.24 13.37
CA LYS A 128 10.44 -4.65 13.74
C LYS A 128 10.12 -3.46 12.83
N PHE A 129 8.88 -3.42 12.35
CA PHE A 129 8.29 -2.33 11.58
C PHE A 129 6.80 -2.13 11.96
N ASP A 130 6.13 -1.21 11.28
CA ASP A 130 4.67 -1.09 11.28
C ASP A 130 4.09 -2.13 10.28
N VAL A 131 2.78 -2.13 10.03
CA VAL A 131 2.17 -3.02 9.02
C VAL A 131 1.12 -2.32 8.18
N PHE A 132 1.10 -2.59 6.88
CA PHE A 132 -0.03 -2.24 6.02
C PHE A 132 -1.06 -3.37 6.04
N CYS A 133 -2.27 -3.10 6.51
CA CYS A 133 -3.40 -4.01 6.41
C CYS A 133 -4.32 -3.60 5.24
N PHE A 134 -5.08 -4.56 4.74
CA PHE A 134 -5.99 -4.43 3.62
C PHE A 134 -7.40 -4.89 3.99
N ASN A 135 -8.35 -3.97 3.86
CA ASN A 135 -9.78 -4.19 3.95
C ASN A 135 -10.37 -4.34 2.55
N GLU A 136 -10.77 -5.56 2.21
CA GLU A 136 -11.30 -5.89 0.89
C GLU A 136 -12.66 -5.25 0.60
N THR A 137 -13.52 -5.16 1.63
CA THR A 137 -14.84 -4.52 1.53
C THR A 137 -14.69 -3.03 1.23
N ASP A 138 -13.84 -2.32 1.97
CA ASP A 138 -13.58 -0.89 1.72
C ASP A 138 -12.99 -0.67 0.32
N ALA A 139 -12.06 -1.53 -0.10
CA ALA A 139 -11.48 -1.44 -1.44
C ALA A 139 -12.53 -1.63 -2.54
N ALA A 140 -13.53 -2.49 -2.32
CA ALA A 140 -14.63 -2.71 -3.25
C ALA A 140 -15.57 -1.51 -3.32
N ILE A 141 -15.96 -0.94 -2.17
CA ILE A 141 -16.82 0.25 -2.10
C ILE A 141 -16.15 1.43 -2.84
N GLN A 142 -14.90 1.73 -2.51
CA GLN A 142 -14.16 2.83 -3.14
C GLN A 142 -13.86 2.61 -4.63
N ARG A 143 -13.94 1.37 -5.13
CA ARG A 143 -13.86 1.11 -6.58
C ARG A 143 -15.18 1.45 -7.28
N MET A 144 -16.32 1.26 -6.63
CA MET A 144 -17.62 1.61 -7.18
C MET A 144 -17.84 3.13 -7.22
N ASP A 145 -17.35 3.85 -6.21
CA ASP A 145 -17.42 5.33 -6.19
C ASP A 145 -16.68 5.95 -7.38
N GLU A 146 -15.50 5.43 -7.74
CA GLU A 146 -14.74 5.89 -8.93
C GLU A 146 -15.50 5.68 -10.26
N VAL A 147 -16.25 4.58 -10.37
CA VAL A 147 -17.05 4.27 -11.57
C VAL A 147 -18.27 5.19 -11.67
N THR A 148 -18.84 5.56 -10.52
CA THR A 148 -20.04 6.39 -10.45
C THR A 148 -19.72 7.88 -10.64
N ASP A 149 -18.52 8.31 -10.24
CA ASP A 149 -18.03 9.69 -10.39
C ASP A 149 -17.36 9.95 -11.76
N SER A 150 -17.14 8.89 -12.55
CA SER A 150 -16.74 9.02 -13.96
C SER A 150 -17.94 9.47 -14.80
N PRO A 151 -17.86 10.57 -15.58
CA PRO A 151 -18.99 11.11 -16.33
C PRO A 151 -19.31 10.27 -17.56
N LEU A 152 -19.88 9.08 -17.38
CA LEU A 152 -20.58 8.38 -18.45
C LEU A 152 -22.05 8.83 -18.46
N LYS A 153 -22.26 10.00 -19.07
CA LYS A 153 -23.40 10.37 -19.92
C LYS A 153 -24.55 9.35 -19.94
N SER A 154 -25.41 9.36 -18.92
CA SER A 154 -26.72 8.71 -19.01
C SER A 154 -27.76 9.73 -19.43
N THR A 155 -27.96 9.79 -20.74
CA THR A 155 -29.20 10.22 -21.38
C THR A 155 -30.42 9.68 -20.62
N ARG A 156 -31.13 10.55 -19.90
CA ARG A 156 -32.58 10.42 -19.68
C ARG A 156 -33.19 11.79 -19.85
N GLY A 157 -33.99 11.89 -20.90
CA GLY A 157 -34.61 13.13 -21.34
C GLY A 157 -35.54 13.71 -20.29
N VAL A 158 -35.48 15.03 -20.20
CA VAL A 158 -36.63 15.87 -19.88
C VAL A 158 -36.66 16.91 -20.99
N GLY A 159 -37.69 16.83 -21.82
CA GLY A 159 -37.94 17.80 -22.87
C GLY A 159 -38.27 19.15 -22.26
N HIS A 160 -37.59 20.19 -22.74
CA HIS A 160 -38.14 21.54 -22.72
C HIS A 160 -38.09 22.12 -24.13
N THR A 161 -39.30 22.37 -24.61
CA THR A 161 -39.68 22.98 -25.86
C THR A 161 -39.11 24.39 -25.94
N HIS A 162 -38.26 24.67 -26.93
CA HIS A 162 -38.15 26.02 -27.47
C HIS A 162 -38.14 25.94 -28.99
N HIS A 163 -39.26 26.38 -29.55
CA HIS A 163 -39.41 26.70 -30.97
C HIS A 163 -38.43 27.82 -31.34
N THR A 164 -37.65 27.64 -32.40
CA THR A 164 -37.32 28.72 -33.35
C THR A 164 -37.02 28.10 -34.71
N THR A 165 -37.56 28.76 -35.72
CA THR A 165 -37.78 28.35 -37.11
C THR A 165 -36.50 28.30 -37.98
N THR A 166 -36.47 27.32 -38.89
CA THR A 166 -35.57 26.97 -40.02
C THR A 166 -35.45 28.06 -41.13
N PRO A 167 -34.73 27.92 -42.30
CA PRO A 167 -33.79 26.90 -42.85
C PRO A 167 -32.58 27.53 -43.68
N PRO A 168 -32.01 26.92 -44.76
CA PRO A 168 -30.85 26.02 -44.75
C PRO A 168 -29.72 26.34 -45.78
N SER A 169 -28.57 25.68 -45.65
CA SER A 169 -27.63 25.37 -46.78
C SER A 169 -26.65 24.28 -46.31
N THR A 170 -26.78 23.03 -46.74
CA THR A 170 -26.36 22.37 -48.01
C THR A 170 -24.84 22.18 -48.14
N SER A 171 -24.45 20.89 -48.19
CA SER A 171 -23.23 20.28 -48.80
C SER A 171 -21.87 20.68 -48.19
N SER A 172 -20.82 19.86 -48.11
CA SER A 172 -20.51 18.47 -48.48
C SER A 172 -19.04 18.25 -48.10
N SER A 173 -18.71 17.05 -47.61
CA SER A 173 -17.60 16.20 -48.09
C SER A 173 -16.24 16.84 -48.41
N SER A 174 -15.20 16.46 -47.64
CA SER A 174 -13.92 15.85 -48.10
C SER A 174 -12.75 16.20 -47.16
N THR A 175 -12.12 15.15 -46.60
CA THR A 175 -10.71 15.08 -46.17
C THR A 175 -9.77 15.21 -47.40
N PRO A 176 -8.43 15.12 -47.25
CA PRO A 176 -7.48 15.85 -46.40
C PRO A 176 -6.33 16.46 -47.25
N GLU A 177 -5.61 17.48 -46.76
CA GLU A 177 -4.31 17.85 -47.34
C GLU A 177 -3.16 17.66 -46.34
N THR A 178 -2.28 16.77 -46.76
CA THR A 178 -0.96 16.43 -46.27
C THR A 178 -0.01 17.62 -46.51
N LEU A 179 0.79 17.99 -45.52
CA LEU A 179 2.03 18.72 -45.77
C LEU A 179 3.14 18.11 -44.91
N ASP A 180 4.08 17.50 -45.63
CA ASP A 180 5.34 16.94 -45.17
C ASP A 180 6.22 17.96 -44.43
N SER A 181 6.90 17.49 -43.39
CA SER A 181 8.32 17.80 -43.17
C SER A 181 8.96 16.73 -42.31
N GLU A 182 9.94 16.08 -42.91
CA GLU A 182 10.73 14.94 -42.45
C GLU A 182 11.97 15.43 -41.65
N ILE A 183 12.16 14.85 -40.46
CA ILE A 183 13.39 14.31 -39.80
C ILE A 183 14.71 15.12 -39.83
N GLU A 184 15.30 15.34 -38.63
CA GLU A 184 16.65 14.80 -38.33
C GLU A 184 16.91 14.60 -36.81
N PRO A 185 17.56 13.49 -36.39
CA PRO A 185 17.77 13.13 -34.98
C PRO A 185 19.22 13.36 -34.52
N ALA A 186 19.41 13.90 -33.30
CA ALA A 186 20.73 14.02 -32.69
C ALA A 186 20.95 13.02 -31.54
N ARG A 187 21.62 11.93 -31.93
CA ARG A 187 22.79 11.29 -31.30
C ARG A 187 22.77 10.89 -29.81
N PHE A 188 22.79 9.57 -29.64
CA PHE A 188 23.42 8.82 -28.55
C PHE A 188 24.86 9.28 -28.26
N ALA A 189 25.18 9.45 -26.97
CA ALA A 189 26.54 9.33 -26.46
C ALA A 189 26.50 8.41 -25.22
N SER A 190 27.02 7.20 -25.41
CA SER A 190 27.35 6.26 -24.34
C SER A 190 28.68 6.69 -23.73
N SER A 191 28.72 6.90 -22.42
CA SER A 191 29.96 6.95 -21.64
C SER A 191 29.85 5.97 -20.49
N SER A 192 30.44 4.80 -20.70
CA SER A 192 30.82 3.85 -19.67
C SER A 192 31.99 4.42 -18.86
N GLN A 193 31.77 4.75 -17.59
CA GLN A 193 32.85 4.90 -16.60
C GLN A 193 32.78 3.74 -15.62
N SER A 194 33.72 2.82 -15.80
CA SER A 194 34.08 1.78 -14.86
C SER A 194 34.86 2.44 -13.72
N PHE A 195 34.38 2.33 -12.48
CA PHE A 195 35.14 2.73 -11.29
C PHE A 195 35.57 1.48 -10.52
N THR A 196 36.87 1.31 -10.45
CA THR A 196 37.60 0.32 -9.67
C THR A 196 37.38 0.54 -8.17
N ALA A 197 37.34 -0.56 -7.43
CA ALA A 197 37.23 -0.58 -5.98
C ALA A 197 38.57 -0.18 -5.34
N GLU A 198 38.62 1.02 -4.75
CA GLU A 198 39.55 1.40 -3.68
C GLU A 198 39.20 2.84 -3.24
N ASP A 199 38.28 2.99 -2.27
CA ASP A 199 38.40 4.04 -1.25
C ASP A 199 37.46 3.73 -0.07
N VAL A 200 37.99 2.96 0.87
CA VAL A 200 37.41 2.73 2.20
C VAL A 200 38.19 3.62 3.16
N ALA A 201 37.45 4.36 3.98
CA ALA A 201 37.87 5.10 5.18
C ALA A 201 38.17 6.61 5.01
N LEU A 202 37.13 7.45 5.15
CA LEU A 202 37.09 8.51 6.17
C LEU A 202 35.74 9.25 6.13
N ARG A 203 34.88 9.03 7.12
CA ARG A 203 33.98 10.07 7.68
C ARG A 203 33.20 9.52 8.88
N SER A 204 33.95 9.33 9.95
CA SER A 204 33.45 9.42 11.32
C SER A 204 33.88 10.78 11.88
N GLN A 205 32.95 11.47 12.53
CA GLN A 205 33.09 12.77 13.25
C GLN A 205 32.79 14.03 12.42
N THR A 206 31.52 14.44 12.45
CA THR A 206 31.03 15.74 12.99
C THR A 206 29.56 15.59 13.30
#